data_AF-A0A6A5Y8A6-F1
#
_entry.id   AF-A0A6A5Y8A6-F1
#
_cell.length_a   1.000
_cell.length_b   1.000
_cell.length_c   1.000
_cell.angle_alpha   90.00
_cell.angle_beta   90.00
_cell.angle_gamma   90.00
#
_symmetry.space_group_name_H-M   'P 1'
#
loop_
_entity.id
_entity.type
_entity.pdbx_description
1 polymer ?
#
loop_
_entity_poly.entity_id
_entity_poly.type
_entity_poly.pdbx_seq_one_letter_code
_entity_poly.pdbx_strand_id
1 'polypeptide(L)'
;MYDYHVRRINRRLNLGWGSIMYHSLFQGLIRGDLEYYLFYLMIRRQPTVISYPYYTKSANAQNPQGKFRHIDLNIKRAVHHGHGIEMVQGSVSWDDEDEGNCTEIITGFRHKIAEYQKWREDEP
;
A
#
# COMPACT_ATOMS: atom_id res chain seq x y z
N MET A 1 6.17 13.29 6.63
CA MET A 1 4.94 13.56 5.84
C MET A 1 3.67 13.19 6.61
N TYR A 2 3.57 11.95 7.08
CA TYR A 2 2.45 11.46 7.88
C TYR A 2 2.23 12.23 9.18
N ASP A 3 3.25 12.37 10.04
CA ASP A 3 3.12 13.02 11.35
C ASP A 3 2.79 14.52 11.28
N TYR A 4 3.14 15.16 10.17
CA TYR A 4 2.80 16.58 9.93
C TYR A 4 1.31 16.78 9.64
N HIS A 5 0.66 15.80 8.99
CA HIS A 5 -0.73 15.94 8.52
C HIS A 5 -1.73 15.21 9.43
N VAL A 6 -1.31 14.17 10.16
CA VAL A 6 -2.19 13.42 11.05
C VAL A 6 -2.30 14.13 12.40
N ARG A 7 -3.51 14.59 12.72
CA ARG A 7 -3.86 15.12 14.04
C ARG A 7 -4.25 13.97 14.96
N ARG A 8 -3.86 14.06 16.25
CA ARG A 8 -4.42 13.18 17.29
C ARG A 8 -5.90 13.53 17.48
N ILE A 9 -6.80 12.63 17.08
CA ILE A 9 -8.25 12.80 17.28
C ILE A 9 -8.68 11.93 18.47
N ASN A 10 -9.40 12.52 19.43
CA ASN A 10 -10.07 11.81 20.54
C ASN A 10 -9.15 10.91 21.40
N ARG A 11 -7.91 11.34 21.69
CA ARG A 11 -6.91 10.55 22.45
C ARG A 11 -6.62 9.15 21.86
N ARG A 12 -7.09 8.86 20.63
CA ARG A 12 -6.78 7.60 19.96
C ARG A 12 -5.33 7.62 19.51
N LEU A 13 -4.71 6.46 19.62
CA LEU A 13 -3.34 6.23 19.18
C LEU A 13 -3.27 6.40 17.66
N ASN A 14 -2.12 6.90 17.22
CA ASN A 14 -1.77 7.08 15.83
C ASN A 14 -1.72 5.69 15.16
N LEU A 15 -2.44 5.45 14.06
CA LEU A 15 -2.54 4.12 13.43
C LEU A 15 -1.40 3.83 12.41
N GLY A 16 -0.44 4.74 12.26
CA GLY A 16 0.66 4.60 11.30
C GLY A 16 0.25 4.67 9.82
N TRP A 17 -1.01 4.96 9.50
CA TRP A 17 -1.51 5.10 8.12
C TRP A 17 -2.49 6.27 8.03
N GLY A 18 -2.39 7.04 6.95
CA GLY A 18 -3.27 8.17 6.68
C GLY A 18 -3.53 8.36 5.19
N SER A 19 -4.80 8.39 4.81
CA SER A 19 -5.27 8.78 3.48
C SER A 19 -5.18 10.30 3.34
N ILE A 20 -4.01 10.80 2.95
CA ILE A 20 -3.80 12.22 2.66
C ILE A 20 -3.80 12.32 1.14
N MET A 21 -4.90 12.79 0.54
CA MET A 21 -5.02 12.76 -0.93
C MET A 21 -4.63 14.07 -1.62
N TYR A 22 -4.49 15.21 -0.92
CA TYR A 22 -4.42 16.52 -1.60
C TYR A 22 -3.55 17.62 -0.97
N HIS A 23 -2.87 17.38 0.16
CA HIS A 23 -2.24 18.48 0.92
C HIS A 23 -0.72 18.40 1.07
N SER A 24 -0.09 17.35 0.54
CA SER A 24 1.35 17.14 0.69
C SER A 24 2.09 17.52 -0.60
N LEU A 25 2.98 18.52 -0.51
CA LEU A 25 3.93 18.85 -1.59
C LEU A 25 4.70 17.62 -2.07
N PHE A 26 5.05 16.71 -1.15
CA PHE A 26 5.77 15.48 -1.47
C PHE A 26 4.99 14.53 -2.38
N GLN A 27 3.69 14.40 -2.17
CA GLN A 27 2.84 13.60 -3.06
C GLN A 27 2.74 14.22 -4.45
N GLY A 28 2.74 15.56 -4.52
CA GLY A 28 2.85 16.29 -5.79
C GLY A 28 4.16 16.03 -6.52
N LEU A 29 5.29 16.05 -5.79
CA LEU A 29 6.62 15.76 -6.34
C LEU A 29 6.72 14.33 -6.86
N ILE A 30 6.31 13.32 -6.09
CA ILE A 30 6.30 11.92 -6.53
C ILE A 30 5.42 11.72 -7.77
N ARG A 31 4.29 12.43 -7.86
CA ARG A 31 3.43 12.39 -9.05
C ARG A 31 4.09 12.99 -10.29
N GLY A 32 4.97 13.97 -10.10
CA GLY A 32 5.77 14.58 -11.17
C GLY A 32 7.05 13.82 -11.51
N ASP A 33 7.41 12.80 -10.74
CA ASP A 33 8.62 12.00 -10.95
C ASP A 33 8.43 11.08 -12.18
N LEU A 34 9.16 11.42 -13.24
CA LEU A 34 9.09 10.70 -14.51
C LEU A 34 9.71 9.29 -14.40
N GLU A 35 10.79 9.12 -13.64
CA GLU A 35 11.47 7.84 -13.50
C GLU A 35 10.58 6.85 -12.76
N TYR A 36 9.98 7.31 -11.67
CA TYR A 36 8.99 6.54 -10.91
C TYR A 36 7.81 6.12 -11.80
N TYR A 37 7.28 7.04 -12.60
CA TYR A 37 6.19 6.74 -13.52
C TYR A 37 6.58 5.75 -14.63
N LEU A 38 7.77 5.90 -15.22
CA LEU A 38 8.30 4.99 -16.24
C LEU A 38 8.49 3.58 -15.67
N PHE A 39 8.93 3.44 -14.42
CA PHE A 39 9.06 2.14 -13.77
C PHE A 39 7.72 1.38 -13.70
N TYR A 40 6.63 2.08 -13.36
CA TYR A 40 5.29 1.48 -13.38
C TYR A 40 4.85 1.07 -14.79
N LEU A 41 5.16 1.88 -15.81
CA LEU A 41 4.86 1.54 -17.20
C LEU A 41 5.58 0.27 -17.65
N MET A 42 6.83 0.06 -17.23
CA MET A 42 7.62 -1.11 -17.59
C MET A 42 7.09 -2.41 -16.97
N ILE A 43 6.55 -2.33 -15.75
CA ILE A 43 6.05 -3.51 -15.02
C ILE A 43 4.64 -3.89 -15.46
N ARG A 44 3.86 -2.91 -15.93
CA ARG A 44 2.45 -3.14 -16.23
C ARG A 44 2.25 -3.69 -17.63
N ARG A 45 1.25 -4.56 -17.78
CA ARG A 45 0.84 -5.11 -19.09
C ARG A 45 0.03 -4.13 -19.93
N GLN A 46 -0.63 -3.15 -19.30
CA GLN A 46 -1.48 -2.16 -19.96
C GLN A 46 -0.84 -0.77 -19.93
N PRO A 47 -0.88 0.00 -21.03
CA PRO A 47 -0.23 1.32 -21.13
C PRO A 47 -1.00 2.44 -20.39
N THR A 48 -2.27 2.21 -20.03
CA THR A 48 -3.12 3.22 -19.38
C THR A 48 -2.88 3.26 -17.88
N VAL A 49 -1.96 4.10 -17.40
CA VAL A 49 -1.62 4.23 -15.98
C VAL A 49 -2.40 5.35 -15.31
N ILE A 50 -3.25 4.97 -14.35
CA ILE A 50 -3.75 5.89 -13.33
C ILE A 50 -2.89 5.64 -12.08
N SER A 51 -1.80 6.39 -11.96
CA SER A 51 -0.95 6.37 -10.76
C SER A 51 -1.29 7.58 -9.90
N TYR A 52 -1.58 7.35 -8.63
CA TYR A 52 -1.75 8.42 -7.66
C TYR A 52 -1.26 7.96 -6.28
N PRO A 53 -0.47 8.78 -5.56
CA PRO A 53 -0.06 8.48 -4.20
C PRO A 53 -1.30 8.54 -3.29
N TYR A 54 -1.86 7.37 -3.00
CA TYR A 54 -3.17 7.22 -2.38
C TYR A 54 -3.16 7.42 -0.86
N TYR A 55 -2.08 7.02 -0.20
CA TYR A 55 -1.94 7.12 1.24
C TYR A 55 -0.48 7.29 1.63
N THR A 56 -0.27 7.53 2.92
CA THR A 56 1.03 7.67 3.53
C THR A 56 1.07 6.76 4.74
N LYS A 57 2.23 6.15 4.99
CA LYS A 57 2.46 5.28 6.14
C LYS A 57 3.59 5.87 6.98
N SER A 58 3.57 5.57 8.27
CA SER A 58 4.67 5.82 9.20
C SER A 58 5.00 4.50 9.88
N ALA A 59 6.16 3.94 9.52
CA ALA A 59 6.68 2.71 10.08
C ALA A 59 7.45 2.99 11.39
N ASN A 60 6.86 3.79 12.27
CA ASN A 60 7.46 4.12 13.55
C ASN A 60 7.51 2.87 14.45
N ALA A 61 8.72 2.37 14.74
CA ALA A 61 8.93 1.16 15.54
C ALA A 61 8.39 1.29 16.98
N GLN A 62 8.30 2.51 17.51
CA GLN A 62 7.72 2.81 18.82
C GLN A 62 6.17 2.86 18.79
N ASN A 63 5.56 2.70 17.61
CA ASN A 63 4.11 2.62 17.42
C ASN A 63 3.68 1.21 16.96
N PRO A 64 3.44 0.27 17.89
CA PRO A 64 3.10 -1.11 17.55
C PRO A 64 1.76 -1.25 16.80
N GLN A 65 0.89 -0.24 16.83
CA GLN A 65 -0.40 -0.26 16.13
C GLN A 65 -0.28 -0.03 14.62
N GLY A 66 0.86 0.45 14.14
CA GLY A 66 1.12 0.64 12.70
C GLY A 66 1.35 -0.67 11.94
N LYS A 67 1.59 -1.79 12.66
CA LYS A 67 1.90 -3.10 12.06
C LYS A 67 0.64 -3.96 11.94
N PHE A 68 0.09 -4.06 10.74
CA PHE A 68 -1.01 -4.99 10.44
C PHE A 68 -0.86 -5.63 9.06
N ARG A 69 -1.17 -6.93 8.99
CA ARG A 69 -1.17 -7.69 7.75
C ARG A 69 -2.47 -7.44 7.00
N HIS A 70 -2.37 -7.00 5.76
CA HIS A 70 -3.50 -6.77 4.89
C HIS A 70 -3.15 -7.16 3.46
N ILE A 71 -4.19 -7.31 2.64
CA ILE A 71 -4.08 -7.53 1.21
C ILE A 71 -4.82 -6.36 0.56
N ASP A 72 -4.11 -5.56 -0.23
CA ASP A 72 -4.63 -4.36 -0.90
C ASP A 72 -5.57 -4.67 -2.10
N LEU A 73 -6.17 -5.86 -2.09
CA LEU A 73 -7.02 -6.39 -3.14
C LEU A 73 -8.26 -7.02 -2.52
N ASN A 74 -9.43 -6.76 -3.11
CA ASN A 74 -10.61 -7.54 -2.78
C ASN A 74 -10.46 -8.95 -3.38
N ILE A 75 -9.97 -9.87 -2.56
CA ILE A 75 -9.62 -11.25 -2.95
C ILE A 75 -10.81 -11.97 -3.59
N LYS A 76 -11.99 -11.86 -3.00
CA LYS A 76 -13.21 -12.48 -3.54
C LYS A 76 -13.50 -11.99 -4.95
N ARG A 77 -13.47 -10.67 -5.18
CA ARG A 77 -13.67 -10.10 -6.53
C ARG A 77 -12.53 -10.44 -7.49
N ALA A 78 -11.30 -10.52 -7.01
CA ALA A 78 -10.16 -10.92 -7.82
C ALA A 78 -10.29 -12.37 -8.32
N VAL A 79 -10.67 -13.28 -7.43
CA VAL A 79 -10.84 -14.72 -7.75
C VAL A 79 -12.03 -14.94 -8.69
N HIS A 80 -13.19 -14.32 -8.41
CA HIS A 80 -14.40 -14.58 -9.22
C HIS A 80 -14.49 -13.77 -10.51
N HIS A 81 -13.91 -12.56 -10.55
CA HIS A 81 -14.10 -11.63 -11.66
C HIS A 81 -12.81 -11.14 -12.29
N GLY A 82 -11.63 -11.56 -11.80
CA GLY A 82 -10.35 -11.04 -12.27
C GLY A 82 -10.11 -9.57 -11.92
N HIS A 83 -10.91 -8.98 -11.02
CA HIS A 83 -10.79 -7.56 -10.70
C HIS A 83 -9.51 -7.26 -9.94
N GLY A 84 -8.73 -6.30 -10.43
CA GLY A 84 -7.53 -5.81 -9.75
C GLY A 84 -6.31 -6.73 -9.82
N ILE A 85 -6.35 -7.84 -10.59
CA ILE A 85 -5.21 -8.77 -10.72
C ILE A 85 -4.00 -8.15 -11.42
N GLU A 86 -4.21 -7.08 -12.19
CA GLU A 86 -3.15 -6.31 -12.87
C GLU A 86 -2.77 -5.03 -12.10
N MET A 87 -3.23 -4.90 -10.85
CA MET A 87 -2.87 -3.78 -9.99
C MET A 87 -1.39 -3.89 -9.61
N VAL A 88 -0.65 -2.81 -9.83
CA VAL A 88 0.72 -2.65 -9.36
C VAL A 88 0.67 -1.65 -8.21
N GLN A 89 1.17 -2.04 -7.04
CA GLN A 89 1.36 -1.16 -5.92
C GLN A 89 2.87 -1.04 -5.64
N GLY A 90 3.26 0.15 -5.25
CA GLY A 90 4.62 0.48 -4.84
C GLY A 90 4.56 1.63 -3.85
N SER A 91 5.67 1.81 -3.15
CA SER A 91 5.85 2.85 -2.15
C SER A 91 7.17 3.57 -2.43
N VAL A 92 7.23 4.82 -2.02
CA VAL A 92 8.48 5.60 -1.97
C VAL A 92 8.75 5.89 -0.51
N SER A 93 9.90 5.42 -0.05
CA SER A 93 10.37 5.61 1.32
C SER A 93 11.05 6.97 1.41
N TRP A 94 10.69 7.72 2.44
CA TRP A 94 11.22 9.08 2.63
C TRP A 94 12.57 9.07 3.34
N ASP A 95 12.76 8.09 4.21
CA ASP A 95 13.94 7.77 4.98
C ASP A 95 14.39 6.34 4.71
N ASP A 96 15.57 5.99 5.20
CA ASP A 96 16.15 4.66 5.04
C ASP A 96 15.30 3.61 5.77
N GLU A 97 15.01 2.53 5.04
CA GLU A 97 14.37 1.35 5.60
C GLU A 97 15.41 0.40 6.24
N ASP A 98 15.01 -0.23 7.34
CA ASP A 98 15.73 -1.22 8.13
C ASP A 98 14.77 -2.36 8.57
N GLU A 99 15.30 -3.34 9.29
CA GLU A 99 14.53 -4.51 9.74
C GLU A 99 13.36 -4.16 10.69
N GLY A 100 13.41 -2.99 11.33
CA GLY A 100 12.40 -2.51 12.28
C GLY A 100 11.32 -1.60 11.67
N ASN A 101 11.63 -0.91 10.57
CA ASN A 101 10.81 0.14 9.95
C ASN A 101 10.49 -0.08 8.44
N CYS A 102 10.65 -1.29 7.91
CA CYS A 102 10.34 -1.60 6.50
C CYS A 102 8.95 -2.24 6.28
N THR A 103 8.55 -2.34 5.01
CA THR A 103 7.37 -3.12 4.61
C THR A 103 7.72 -4.59 4.43
N GLU A 104 7.08 -5.47 5.20
CA GLU A 104 7.21 -6.92 5.02
C GLU A 104 6.26 -7.43 3.92
N ILE A 105 6.80 -8.23 2.99
CA ILE A 105 6.03 -8.81 1.88
C ILE A 105 6.16 -10.33 1.91
N ILE A 106 5.03 -11.04 1.80
CA ILE A 106 5.03 -12.49 1.59
C ILE A 106 5.23 -12.77 0.09
N THR A 107 6.46 -13.09 -0.29
CA THR A 107 6.80 -13.40 -1.68
C THR A 107 6.02 -14.60 -2.20
N GLY A 108 5.53 -14.52 -3.44
CA GLY A 108 4.81 -15.62 -4.08
C GLY A 108 3.34 -15.80 -3.65
N PHE A 109 2.87 -15.06 -2.63
CA PHE A 109 1.47 -15.16 -2.15
C PHE A 109 0.44 -14.91 -3.27
N ARG A 110 0.78 -14.11 -4.28
CA ARG A 110 -0.07 -13.88 -5.47
C ARG A 110 -0.52 -15.18 -6.16
N HIS A 111 0.32 -16.22 -6.15
CA HIS A 111 0.03 -17.52 -6.77
C HIS A 111 -0.89 -18.39 -5.91
N LYS A 112 -1.18 -17.94 -4.68
CA LYS A 112 -1.96 -18.64 -3.67
C LYS A 112 -3.28 -17.96 -3.33
N ILE A 113 -3.63 -16.86 -4.02
CA ILE A 113 -4.84 -16.06 -3.74
C ILE A 113 -6.13 -16.89 -3.86
N ALA A 114 -6.23 -17.77 -4.86
CA ALA A 114 -7.40 -18.64 -5.03
C ALA A 114 -7.52 -19.70 -3.92
N GLU A 115 -6.41 -20.35 -3.57
CA GLU A 115 -6.35 -21.30 -2.44
C GLU A 115 -6.72 -20.62 -1.12
N TYR A 116 -6.20 -19.42 -0.88
CA TYR A 116 -6.50 -18.61 0.29
C TYR A 116 -7.97 -18.20 0.37
N GLN A 117 -8.59 -17.82 -0.75
CA GLN A 117 -10.02 -17.51 -0.78
C GLN A 117 -10.88 -18.73 -0.44
N LYS A 118 -10.53 -19.90 -0.98
CA LYS A 118 -11.23 -21.15 -0.67
C LYS A 118 -11.11 -21.49 0.82
N TRP A 119 -9.91 -21.41 1.38
CA TRP A 119 -9.68 -21.63 2.81
C TRP A 119 -10.54 -20.69 3.68
N ARG A 120 -10.68 -19.42 3.32
CA ARG A 120 -11.55 -18.45 4.01
C ARG A 120 -13.05 -18.74 3.91
N GLU A 121 -13.47 -19.52 2.92
CA GLU A 121 -14.87 -19.92 2.76
C GLU A 121 -15.17 -21.24 3.48
N ASP A 122 -14.15 -22.10 3.60
CA ASP A 122 -14.24 -23.41 4.25
C ASP A 122 -14.07 -23.33 5.79
N GLU A 123 -13.35 -22.34 6.32
CA GLU A 123 -13.19 -22.11 7.77
C GLU A 123 -14.01 -20.89 8.24
N PRO A 124 -14.95 -21.05 9.21
CA PRO A 124 -15.77 -19.98 9.75
C PRO A 124 -15.01 -18.99 10.64
#